data_AF-A0A0C3PUF2-F1
#
_entry.id   AF-A0A0C3PUF2-F1
#
_cell.length_a   1.000
_cell.length_b   1.000
_cell.length_c   1.000
_cell.angle_alpha   90.00
_cell.angle_beta   90.00
_cell.angle_gamma   90.00
#
_symmetry.space_group_name_H-M   'P 1'
#
loop_
_entity.id
_entity.type
_entity.pdbx_description
1 polymer ?
#
loop_
_entity_poly.entity_id
_entity_poly.type
_entity_poly.pdbx_seq_one_letter_code
_entity_poly.pdbx_strand_id
1 'polypeptide(L)'
;MEPLTDALTYIYSLSAGDAPIQITIMVEAEADRQNFYTFSITLKAGHVERAICKPITLRLSVNPRQLDFSVFVFPPRSSLPVGCLYHLRVWLRSAGIDHRIFGDNDLWVGRDPDFRSIADASFAILRNATQDMLIYQAIVGRAHVSFIVRWRFVEVGIYALSLDYEAGGVGRTLFDDRFLKLDCEPQTITFMIYSIPALSMPRGASHRLRFWLRTPHAPLSPASSVSSQVTESYIYQRLWKTDDFKIGAYLDFDALGSKLIMAKRESSDVYEKKKRPESQDELKRKVGAIIFST
;
A
#
# COMPACT_ATOMS: atom_id res chain seq x y z
N MET A 1 18.80 34.04 -12.81
CA MET A 1 18.70 32.57 -12.89
C MET A 1 17.59 32.28 -13.87
N GLU A 2 17.88 31.58 -14.96
CA GLU A 2 16.83 31.23 -15.93
C GLU A 2 15.86 30.23 -15.28
N PRO A 3 14.55 30.40 -15.47
CA PRO A 3 13.57 29.44 -14.97
C PRO A 3 13.75 28.09 -15.66
N LEU A 4 13.53 27.00 -14.94
CA LEU A 4 13.49 25.67 -15.53
C LEU A 4 12.23 25.53 -16.37
N THR A 5 12.41 25.24 -17.66
CA THR A 5 11.33 24.89 -18.59
C THR A 5 10.95 23.42 -18.50
N ASP A 6 11.88 22.55 -18.09
CA ASP A 6 11.70 21.10 -18.05
C ASP A 6 12.00 20.54 -16.65
N ALA A 7 11.37 19.41 -16.31
CA ALA A 7 11.67 18.68 -15.08
C ALA A 7 13.10 18.11 -15.09
N LEU A 8 13.79 18.17 -13.95
CA LEU A 8 15.09 17.50 -13.75
C LEU A 8 14.89 16.19 -13.00
N THR A 9 15.62 15.15 -13.41
CA THR A 9 15.52 13.82 -12.81
C THR A 9 16.88 13.34 -12.35
N TYR A 10 16.97 12.98 -11.07
CA TYR A 10 18.15 12.39 -10.44
C TYR A 10 17.87 10.95 -10.06
N ILE A 11 18.72 10.02 -10.48
CA ILE A 11 18.49 8.58 -10.33
C ILE A 11 19.63 7.95 -9.53
N TYR A 12 19.29 7.21 -8.48
CA TYR A 12 20.24 6.54 -7.60
C TYR A 12 19.92 5.05 -7.52
N SER A 13 20.90 4.21 -7.83
CA SER A 13 20.79 2.75 -7.72
C SER A 13 21.42 2.27 -6.41
N LEU A 14 20.71 1.41 -5.68
CA LEU A 14 21.12 0.85 -4.40
C LEU A 14 20.75 -0.65 -4.35
N SER A 15 21.23 -1.36 -3.34
CA SER A 15 20.79 -2.73 -3.02
C SER A 15 20.30 -2.80 -1.57
N ALA A 16 19.16 -3.44 -1.36
CA ALA A 16 18.53 -3.64 -0.05
C ALA A 16 17.96 -5.06 0.04
N GLY A 17 18.54 -5.89 0.91
CA GLY A 17 18.14 -7.30 1.08
C GLY A 17 18.33 -8.09 -0.20
N ASP A 18 19.44 -7.87 -0.89
CA ASP A 18 19.77 -8.37 -2.24
C ASP A 18 18.76 -7.98 -3.34
N ALA A 19 17.78 -7.12 -3.04
CA ALA A 19 16.91 -6.53 -4.02
C ALA A 19 17.56 -5.28 -4.62
N PRO A 20 17.72 -5.20 -5.96
CA PRO A 20 18.08 -3.95 -6.60
C PRO A 20 16.92 -2.96 -6.45
N ILE A 21 17.22 -1.78 -5.94
CA ILE A 21 16.27 -0.68 -5.83
C ILE A 21 16.83 0.55 -6.55
N GLN A 22 15.93 1.37 -7.08
CA GLN A 22 16.25 2.65 -7.69
C GLN A 22 15.41 3.74 -7.04
N ILE A 23 16.05 4.81 -6.61
CA ILE A 23 15.40 6.01 -6.09
C ILE A 23 15.49 7.08 -7.16
N THR A 24 14.34 7.64 -7.52
CA THR A 24 14.26 8.74 -8.48
C THR A 24 13.77 9.99 -7.75
N ILE A 25 14.48 11.09 -7.90
CA ILE A 25 14.12 12.41 -7.38
C ILE A 25 13.85 13.31 -8.60
N MET A 26 12.59 13.68 -8.79
CA MET A 26 12.16 14.59 -9.84
C MET A 26 11.98 16.00 -9.24
N VAL A 27 12.57 17.00 -9.89
CA VAL A 27 12.56 18.40 -9.46
C VAL A 27 11.88 19.25 -10.53
N GLU A 28 10.78 19.88 -10.17
CA GLU A 28 9.93 20.67 -11.07
C GLU A 28 9.77 22.09 -10.52
N ALA A 29 9.83 23.11 -11.40
CA ALA A 29 9.55 24.48 -10.99
C ALA A 29 8.05 24.68 -10.75
N GLU A 30 7.68 25.41 -9.69
CA GLU A 30 6.28 25.81 -9.49
C GLU A 30 5.93 26.94 -10.47
N ALA A 31 4.88 26.74 -11.29
CA ALA A 31 4.48 27.68 -12.33
C ALA A 31 4.17 29.09 -11.79
N ASP A 32 3.57 29.17 -10.61
CA ASP A 32 3.09 30.43 -10.02
C ASP A 32 4.12 31.11 -9.11
N ARG A 33 5.27 30.45 -8.83
CA ARG A 33 6.16 30.87 -7.74
C ARG A 33 7.63 30.79 -8.14
N GLN A 34 8.24 31.96 -8.33
CA GLN A 34 9.66 32.06 -8.67
C GLN A 34 10.54 31.45 -7.57
N ASN A 35 11.51 30.63 -7.98
CA ASN A 35 12.47 29.94 -7.12
C ASN A 35 11.86 28.87 -6.19
N PHE A 36 10.59 28.49 -6.37
CA PHE A 36 9.98 27.36 -5.68
C PHE A 36 10.01 26.13 -6.57
N TYR A 37 10.40 25.01 -5.98
CA TYR A 37 10.56 23.74 -6.67
C TYR A 37 9.92 22.62 -5.88
N THR A 38 9.22 21.75 -6.60
CA THR A 38 8.58 20.55 -6.08
C THR A 38 9.50 19.35 -6.31
N PHE A 39 9.74 18.60 -5.24
CA PHE A 39 10.55 17.40 -5.22
C PHE A 39 9.63 16.19 -5.07
N SER A 40 9.54 15.37 -6.11
CA SER A 40 8.81 14.11 -6.11
C SER A 40 9.79 12.95 -5.99
N ILE A 41 9.62 12.11 -4.97
CA ILE A 41 10.54 10.98 -4.71
C ILE A 41 9.81 9.67 -4.93
N THR A 42 10.32 8.86 -5.85
CA THR A 42 9.80 7.53 -6.15
C THR A 42 10.86 6.46 -5.85
N LEU A 43 10.37 5.25 -5.56
CA LEU A 43 11.17 4.05 -5.41
C LEU A 43 10.69 3.02 -6.40
N LYS A 44 11.63 2.46 -7.14
CA LYS A 44 11.44 1.32 -8.03
C LYS A 44 12.18 0.10 -7.49
N ALA A 45 11.49 -1.02 -7.39
CA ALA A 45 12.10 -2.32 -7.11
C ALA A 45 11.40 -3.40 -7.93
N GLY A 46 12.19 -4.20 -8.65
CA GLY A 46 11.64 -5.09 -9.69
C GLY A 46 10.89 -4.29 -10.76
N HIS A 47 9.69 -4.72 -11.10
CA HIS A 47 8.84 -4.10 -12.14
C HIS A 47 7.86 -3.04 -11.60
N VAL A 48 8.02 -2.60 -10.35
CA VAL A 48 7.09 -1.66 -9.70
C VAL A 48 7.81 -0.43 -9.21
N GLU A 49 7.31 0.73 -9.62
CA GLU A 49 7.66 2.05 -9.13
C GLU A 49 6.49 2.66 -8.34
N ARG A 50 6.79 3.32 -7.22
CA ARG A 50 5.79 4.02 -6.38
C ARG A 50 6.37 5.28 -5.75
N ALA A 51 5.51 6.25 -5.48
CA ALA A 51 5.85 7.37 -4.62
C ALA A 51 6.10 6.87 -3.18
N ILE A 52 7.15 7.38 -2.53
CA ILE A 52 7.47 7.04 -1.13
C ILE A 52 7.00 8.11 -0.15
N CYS A 53 6.73 9.32 -0.63
CA CYS A 53 6.16 10.41 0.14
C CYS A 53 5.29 11.31 -0.75
N LYS A 54 4.57 12.23 -0.11
CA LYS A 54 3.99 13.36 -0.82
C LYS A 54 5.12 14.25 -1.37
N PRO A 55 4.91 14.95 -2.49
CA PRO A 55 5.89 15.90 -3.00
C PRO A 55 6.24 16.97 -1.96
N ILE A 56 7.50 17.40 -1.97
CA ILE A 56 8.05 18.37 -1.01
C ILE A 56 8.39 19.64 -1.78
N THR A 57 7.86 20.79 -1.38
CA THR A 57 8.22 22.08 -1.97
C THR A 57 9.36 22.73 -1.19
N LEU A 58 10.42 23.16 -1.88
CA LEU A 58 11.51 23.96 -1.32
C LEU A 58 11.74 25.23 -2.15
N ARG A 59 12.19 26.29 -1.47
CA ARG A 59 12.70 27.50 -2.14
C ARG A 59 14.20 27.33 -2.36
N LEU A 60 14.66 27.47 -3.60
CA LEU A 60 16.07 27.33 -3.97
C LEU A 60 16.66 28.67 -4.40
N SER A 61 17.80 29.06 -3.84
CA SER A 61 18.62 30.18 -4.33
C SER A 61 19.79 29.72 -5.21
N VAL A 62 19.91 28.41 -5.44
CA VAL A 62 20.94 27.78 -6.24
C VAL A 62 20.35 27.24 -7.54
N ASN A 63 21.17 27.11 -8.58
CA ASN A 63 20.72 26.52 -9.83
C ASN A 63 20.33 25.05 -9.59
N PRO A 64 19.09 24.63 -9.89
CA PRO A 64 18.67 23.26 -9.60
C PRO A 64 19.49 22.20 -10.35
N ARG A 65 20.12 22.54 -11.48
CA ARG A 65 21.04 21.63 -12.20
C ARG A 65 22.30 21.26 -11.40
N GLN A 66 22.60 22.02 -10.36
CA GLN A 66 23.77 21.84 -9.48
C GLN A 66 23.40 21.18 -8.15
N LEU A 67 22.16 20.72 -7.97
CA LEU A 67 21.76 20.00 -6.76
C LEU A 67 22.53 18.67 -6.67
N ASP A 68 23.00 18.37 -5.47
CA ASP A 68 23.64 17.11 -5.11
C ASP A 68 22.81 16.43 -4.03
N PHE A 69 22.51 15.15 -4.18
CA PHE A 69 21.77 14.39 -3.19
C PHE A 69 22.60 13.22 -2.65
N SER A 70 22.48 13.01 -1.35
CA SER A 70 22.91 11.78 -0.69
C SER A 70 21.70 10.92 -0.37
N VAL A 71 21.63 9.78 -1.05
CA VAL A 71 20.58 8.77 -0.89
C VAL A 71 21.20 7.51 -0.32
N PHE A 72 20.71 7.06 0.84
CA PHE A 72 21.23 5.85 1.46
C PHE A 72 20.16 5.11 2.26
N VAL A 73 20.33 3.79 2.32
CA VAL A 73 19.54 2.88 3.15
C VAL A 73 20.44 2.25 4.20
N PHE A 74 19.90 1.99 5.38
CA PHE A 74 20.60 1.23 6.41
C PHE A 74 19.64 0.28 7.12
N PRO A 75 20.05 -0.97 7.39
CA PRO A 75 19.20 -1.93 8.09
C PRO A 75 19.11 -1.58 9.59
N PRO A 76 17.95 -1.76 10.24
CA PRO A 76 17.88 -1.78 11.69
C PRO A 76 18.43 -3.11 12.24
N ARG A 77 18.52 -3.21 13.57
CA ARG A 77 19.08 -4.39 14.25
C ARG A 77 18.29 -5.69 13.99
N SER A 78 16.98 -5.60 13.75
CA SER A 78 16.12 -6.78 13.62
C SER A 78 14.89 -6.49 12.74
N SER A 79 14.50 -7.46 11.93
CA SER A 79 13.27 -7.42 11.13
C SER A 79 12.71 -8.83 10.92
N LEU A 80 11.40 -8.94 10.67
CA LEU A 80 10.75 -10.17 10.23
C LEU A 80 9.86 -9.88 9.00
N PRO A 81 10.13 -10.47 7.82
CA PRO A 81 11.27 -11.35 7.53
C PRO A 81 12.64 -10.68 7.73
N VAL A 82 13.67 -11.49 7.98
CA VAL A 82 15.05 -11.02 8.19
C VAL A 82 15.57 -10.35 6.93
N GLY A 83 16.34 -9.28 7.09
CA GLY A 83 17.00 -8.59 5.97
C GLY A 83 16.07 -7.81 5.04
N CYS A 84 14.83 -7.55 5.47
CA CYS A 84 13.82 -6.92 4.61
C CYS A 84 13.40 -5.51 5.05
N LEU A 85 13.80 -5.05 6.24
CA LEU A 85 13.47 -3.71 6.72
C LEU A 85 14.69 -2.80 6.61
N TYR A 86 14.46 -1.58 6.14
CA TYR A 86 15.48 -0.56 5.96
C TYR A 86 14.97 0.81 6.40
N HIS A 87 15.89 1.65 6.83
CA HIS A 87 15.66 3.07 7.00
C HIS A 87 16.23 3.80 5.78
N LEU A 88 15.39 4.51 5.05
CA LEU A 88 15.78 5.31 3.88
C LEU A 88 15.98 6.77 4.29
N ARG A 89 17.04 7.39 3.78
CA ARG A 89 17.31 8.82 3.94
C ARG A 89 17.65 9.44 2.60
N VAL A 90 17.11 10.64 2.38
CA VAL A 90 17.44 11.49 1.25
C VAL A 90 17.80 12.87 1.80
N TRP A 91 19.03 13.28 1.51
CA TRP A 91 19.57 14.59 1.89
C TRP A 91 19.92 15.37 0.63
N LEU A 92 19.54 16.64 0.60
CA LEU A 92 20.00 17.61 -0.38
C LEU A 92 21.23 18.32 0.18
N ARG A 93 22.31 18.34 -0.58
CA ARG A 93 23.57 19.00 -0.23
C ARG A 93 23.72 20.28 -1.04
N SER A 94 23.92 21.40 -0.36
CA SER A 94 24.07 22.69 -1.02
C SER A 94 25.00 23.60 -0.24
N ALA A 95 26.04 24.12 -0.89
CA ALA A 95 27.01 25.04 -0.29
C ALA A 95 27.60 24.55 1.06
N GLY A 96 27.85 23.25 1.19
CA GLY A 96 28.37 22.63 2.40
C GLY A 96 27.35 22.43 3.53
N ILE A 97 26.06 22.69 3.28
CA ILE A 97 24.96 22.45 4.20
C ILE A 97 24.13 21.27 3.69
N ASP A 98 23.82 20.33 4.59
CA ASP A 98 23.02 19.14 4.28
C ASP A 98 21.60 19.30 4.85
N HIS A 99 20.60 19.22 3.98
CA HIS A 99 19.18 19.32 4.31
C HIS A 99 18.50 17.97 4.15
N ARG A 100 17.93 17.41 5.24
CA ARG A 100 17.12 16.19 5.12
C ARG A 100 15.80 16.53 4.46
N ILE A 101 15.59 16.07 3.24
CA ILE A 101 14.33 16.27 2.52
C ILE A 101 13.35 15.12 2.79
N PHE A 102 13.84 13.90 2.99
CA PHE A 102 13.00 12.76 3.29
C PHE A 102 13.69 11.76 4.23
N GLY A 103 12.89 11.04 5.01
CA GLY A 103 13.33 9.75 5.48
C GLY A 103 12.24 8.95 6.15
N ASP A 104 12.31 7.65 5.93
CA ASP A 104 11.36 6.65 6.41
C ASP A 104 12.11 5.56 7.16
N ASN A 105 11.47 5.00 8.18
CA ASN A 105 12.01 3.89 8.97
C ASN A 105 11.28 2.57 8.65
N ASP A 106 10.31 2.58 7.75
CA ASP A 106 9.46 1.44 7.40
C ASP A 106 9.57 1.09 5.90
N LEU A 107 10.79 1.16 5.32
CA LEU A 107 11.03 0.68 3.96
C LEU A 107 11.20 -0.83 3.99
N TRP A 108 10.20 -1.56 3.48
CA TRP A 108 10.24 -3.02 3.41
C TRP A 108 10.41 -3.52 1.98
N VAL A 109 11.57 -4.08 1.71
CA VAL A 109 11.97 -4.62 0.42
C VAL A 109 13.00 -5.73 0.62
N GLY A 110 12.97 -6.75 -0.22
CA GLY A 110 13.96 -7.83 -0.19
C GLY A 110 13.78 -8.80 -1.34
N ARG A 111 14.85 -9.53 -1.66
CA ARG A 111 14.87 -10.61 -2.63
C ARG A 111 14.65 -11.93 -1.90
N ASP A 112 13.65 -12.68 -2.36
CA ASP A 112 13.29 -14.00 -1.82
C ASP A 112 13.30 -14.12 -0.27
N PRO A 113 12.56 -13.25 0.46
CA PRO A 113 12.52 -13.33 1.92
C PRO A 113 12.02 -14.69 2.42
N ASP A 114 12.62 -15.20 3.50
CA ASP A 114 12.13 -16.41 4.15
C ASP A 114 10.89 -16.11 5.01
N PHE A 115 9.72 -16.06 4.39
CA PHE A 115 8.45 -15.86 5.10
C PHE A 115 8.12 -17.00 6.08
N ARG A 116 8.72 -18.18 5.93
CA ARG A 116 8.52 -19.32 6.84
C ARG A 116 9.11 -19.08 8.23
N SER A 117 10.05 -18.14 8.34
CA SER A 117 10.60 -17.71 9.64
C SER A 117 9.59 -16.94 10.51
N ILE A 118 8.45 -16.53 9.97
CA ILE A 118 7.42 -15.82 10.71
C ILE A 118 6.56 -16.82 11.48
N ALA A 119 6.84 -16.95 12.77
CA ALA A 119 6.06 -17.79 13.67
C ALA A 119 4.56 -17.41 13.67
N ASP A 120 3.71 -18.43 13.76
CA ASP A 120 2.25 -18.34 13.86
C ASP A 120 1.55 -17.62 12.68
N ALA A 121 2.27 -17.35 11.59
CA ALA A 121 1.68 -16.71 10.43
C ALA A 121 0.72 -17.66 9.68
N SER A 122 -0.47 -17.15 9.38
CA SER A 122 -1.42 -17.76 8.45
C SER A 122 -1.35 -17.04 7.11
N PHE A 123 -1.02 -17.78 6.06
CA PHE A 123 -0.79 -17.27 4.70
C PHE A 123 -2.02 -17.45 3.83
N ALA A 124 -2.34 -16.43 3.04
CA ALA A 124 -3.40 -16.50 2.06
C ALA A 124 -2.91 -17.22 0.78
N ILE A 125 -3.79 -18.03 0.20
CA ILE A 125 -3.51 -18.83 -1.00
C ILE A 125 -4.31 -18.23 -2.15
N LEU A 126 -3.67 -17.97 -3.29
CA LEU A 126 -4.35 -17.54 -4.51
C LEU A 126 -5.33 -18.64 -4.98
N ARG A 127 -6.58 -18.28 -5.21
CA ARG A 127 -7.64 -19.22 -5.60
C ARG A 127 -8.26 -18.90 -6.95
N ASN A 128 -8.40 -17.61 -7.24
CA ASN A 128 -8.96 -17.15 -8.49
C ASN A 128 -8.17 -15.94 -8.99
N ALA A 129 -7.98 -15.86 -10.30
CA ALA A 129 -7.30 -14.78 -10.98
C ALA A 129 -8.08 -14.44 -12.26
N THR A 130 -8.55 -13.19 -12.34
CA THR A 130 -9.07 -12.59 -13.56
C THR A 130 -8.11 -11.51 -14.03
N GLN A 131 -8.45 -10.82 -15.12
CA GLN A 131 -7.62 -9.75 -15.68
C GLN A 131 -7.42 -8.58 -14.70
N ASP A 132 -8.43 -8.26 -13.91
CA ASP A 132 -8.50 -7.07 -13.05
C ASP A 132 -8.52 -7.40 -11.55
N MET A 133 -8.64 -8.68 -11.19
CA MET A 133 -8.87 -9.10 -9.82
C MET A 133 -8.15 -10.40 -9.47
N LEU A 134 -7.58 -10.46 -8.27
CA LEU A 134 -7.00 -11.67 -7.69
C LEU A 134 -7.66 -11.95 -6.34
N ILE A 135 -8.15 -13.17 -6.14
CA ILE A 135 -8.81 -13.59 -4.90
C ILE A 135 -7.91 -14.58 -4.17
N TYR A 136 -7.51 -14.21 -2.97
CA TYR A 136 -6.76 -15.04 -2.04
C TYR A 136 -7.66 -15.51 -0.90
N GLN A 137 -7.51 -16.75 -0.46
CA GLN A 137 -8.25 -17.29 0.69
C GLN A 137 -7.29 -17.61 1.83
N ALA A 138 -7.70 -17.28 3.06
CA ALA A 138 -6.95 -17.58 4.27
C ALA A 138 -7.89 -17.97 5.42
N ILE A 139 -7.31 -18.58 6.46
CA ILE A 139 -7.96 -18.74 7.76
C ILE A 139 -7.37 -17.73 8.74
N VAL A 140 -8.19 -16.82 9.26
CA VAL A 140 -7.77 -15.78 10.22
C VAL A 140 -8.68 -15.85 11.45
N GLY A 141 -8.12 -16.14 12.62
CA GLY A 141 -8.92 -16.29 13.85
C GLY A 141 -10.02 -17.36 13.74
N ARG A 142 -9.73 -18.47 13.02
CA ARG A 142 -10.68 -19.53 12.64
C ARG A 142 -11.76 -19.12 11.63
N ALA A 143 -11.82 -17.85 11.20
CA ALA A 143 -12.73 -17.42 10.15
C ALA A 143 -12.11 -17.68 8.77
N HIS A 144 -12.93 -18.12 7.81
CA HIS A 144 -12.54 -18.15 6.41
C HIS A 144 -12.66 -16.74 5.82
N VAL A 145 -11.55 -16.22 5.30
CA VAL A 145 -11.44 -14.85 4.80
C VAL A 145 -11.00 -14.86 3.34
N SER A 146 -11.73 -14.17 2.49
CA SER A 146 -11.33 -13.86 1.12
C SER A 146 -10.70 -12.47 1.09
N PHE A 147 -9.45 -12.38 0.64
CA PHE A 147 -8.77 -11.12 0.32
C PHE A 147 -8.88 -10.87 -1.18
N ILE A 148 -9.44 -9.74 -1.57
CA ILE A 148 -9.76 -9.44 -2.97
C ILE A 148 -8.91 -8.25 -3.38
N VAL A 149 -7.92 -8.52 -4.23
CA VAL A 149 -7.02 -7.49 -4.78
C VAL A 149 -7.57 -7.07 -6.13
N ARG A 150 -7.68 -5.75 -6.37
CA ARG A 150 -8.14 -5.23 -7.66
C ARG A 150 -7.15 -4.24 -8.24
N TRP A 151 -6.99 -4.33 -9.56
CA TRP A 151 -6.26 -3.38 -10.38
C TRP A 151 -7.24 -2.52 -11.17
N ARG A 152 -7.03 -1.22 -11.15
CA ARG A 152 -7.74 -0.26 -12.01
C ARG A 152 -6.72 0.49 -12.83
N PHE A 153 -6.81 0.37 -14.16
CA PHE A 153 -5.99 1.18 -15.06
C PHE A 153 -6.34 2.66 -14.87
N VAL A 154 -5.32 3.51 -14.75
CA VAL A 154 -5.46 4.96 -14.59
C VAL A 154 -4.96 5.64 -15.86
N GLU A 155 -3.70 5.44 -16.18
CA GLU A 155 -3.05 5.98 -17.37
C GLU A 155 -1.84 5.11 -17.74
N VAL A 156 -1.08 5.49 -18.77
CA VAL A 156 0.00 4.68 -19.35
C VAL A 156 0.96 4.16 -18.28
N GLY A 157 0.92 2.85 -18.05
CA GLY A 157 1.74 2.15 -17.05
C GLY A 157 1.35 2.41 -15.59
N ILE A 158 0.35 3.24 -15.30
CA ILE A 158 -0.08 3.59 -13.94
C ILE A 158 -1.41 2.91 -13.62
N TYR A 159 -1.41 2.19 -12.50
CA TYR A 159 -2.56 1.45 -12.00
C TYR A 159 -2.84 1.84 -10.56
N ALA A 160 -4.11 1.94 -10.22
CA ALA A 160 -4.59 2.00 -8.84
C ALA A 160 -4.81 0.58 -8.32
N LEU A 161 -4.20 0.27 -7.18
CA LEU A 161 -4.34 -1.00 -6.48
C LEU A 161 -5.23 -0.82 -5.25
N SER A 162 -6.20 -1.73 -5.07
CA SER A 162 -7.02 -1.80 -3.87
C SER A 162 -7.06 -3.22 -3.29
N LEU A 163 -7.37 -3.30 -2.00
CA LEU A 163 -7.53 -4.56 -1.26
C LEU A 163 -8.77 -4.48 -0.40
N ASP A 164 -9.69 -5.41 -0.64
CA ASP A 164 -10.82 -5.70 0.25
C ASP A 164 -10.60 -7.01 1.00
N TYR A 165 -11.35 -7.19 2.08
CA TYR A 165 -11.62 -8.53 2.60
C TYR A 165 -13.12 -8.79 2.72
N GLU A 166 -13.48 -10.07 2.67
CA GLU A 166 -14.82 -10.57 2.92
C GLU A 166 -14.76 -11.83 3.79
N ALA A 167 -15.67 -11.93 4.77
CA ALA A 167 -15.88 -13.12 5.59
C ALA A 167 -17.34 -13.20 6.04
N GLY A 168 -17.99 -14.35 5.83
CA GLY A 168 -19.37 -14.58 6.26
C GLY A 168 -20.38 -13.58 5.68
N GLY A 169 -20.16 -13.07 4.46
CA GLY A 169 -21.01 -12.07 3.81
C GLY A 169 -20.78 -10.62 4.28
N VAL A 170 -19.79 -10.37 5.15
CA VAL A 170 -19.41 -9.03 5.58
C VAL A 170 -18.00 -8.71 5.10
N GLY A 171 -17.81 -7.54 4.52
CA GLY A 171 -16.51 -7.09 4.04
C GLY A 171 -16.27 -5.60 4.25
N ARG A 172 -15.02 -5.19 4.08
CA ARG A 172 -14.63 -3.78 3.95
C ARG A 172 -13.34 -3.66 3.13
N THR A 173 -13.16 -2.46 2.61
CA THR A 173 -11.90 -2.03 2.01
C THR A 173 -10.83 -1.81 3.08
N LEU A 174 -9.68 -2.44 2.89
CA LEU A 174 -8.51 -2.31 3.77
C LEU A 174 -7.64 -1.14 3.34
N PHE A 175 -7.46 -0.97 2.03
CA PHE A 175 -6.94 0.24 1.42
C PHE A 175 -7.46 0.37 0.00
N ASP A 176 -7.49 1.60 -0.49
CA ASP A 176 -7.89 1.93 -1.84
C ASP A 176 -6.87 2.90 -2.47
N ASP A 177 -6.91 3.02 -3.80
CA ASP A 177 -6.18 4.00 -4.61
C ASP A 177 -4.67 4.08 -4.30
N ARG A 178 -4.01 2.92 -4.13
CA ARG A 178 -2.55 2.86 -4.14
C ARG A 178 -2.04 2.90 -5.57
N PHE A 179 -1.63 4.08 -6.03
CA PHE A 179 -1.06 4.27 -7.36
C PHE A 179 0.34 3.66 -7.48
N LEU A 180 0.52 2.80 -8.47
CA LEU A 180 1.77 2.12 -8.81
C LEU A 180 2.02 2.26 -10.31
N LYS A 181 3.27 2.52 -10.68
CA LYS A 181 3.71 2.45 -12.07
C LYS A 181 4.35 1.09 -12.31
N LEU A 182 3.90 0.40 -13.35
CA LEU A 182 4.29 -0.97 -13.68
C LEU A 182 5.03 -1.01 -15.01
N ASP A 183 6.17 -1.70 -15.02
CA ASP A 183 6.92 -2.04 -16.25
C ASP A 183 6.56 -3.44 -16.76
N CYS A 184 5.43 -3.98 -16.32
CA CYS A 184 4.94 -5.32 -16.63
C CYS A 184 3.41 -5.33 -16.63
N GLU A 185 2.83 -6.41 -17.16
CA GLU A 185 1.40 -6.63 -17.05
C GLU A 185 1.00 -6.90 -15.58
N PRO A 186 -0.10 -6.32 -15.07
CA PRO A 186 -0.54 -6.51 -13.68
C PRO A 186 -0.69 -7.98 -13.26
N GLN A 187 -0.99 -8.89 -14.19
CA GLN A 187 -1.19 -10.31 -13.95
C GLN A 187 0.12 -11.05 -13.62
N THR A 188 1.27 -10.48 -13.98
CA THR A 188 2.60 -11.01 -13.59
C THR A 188 2.90 -10.75 -12.12
N ILE A 189 2.19 -9.79 -11.51
CA ILE A 189 2.35 -9.41 -10.12
C ILE A 189 1.46 -10.30 -9.26
N THR A 190 2.06 -10.90 -8.24
CA THR A 190 1.36 -11.71 -7.25
C THR A 190 1.57 -11.13 -5.86
N PHE A 191 0.83 -11.63 -4.87
CA PHE A 191 0.82 -11.04 -3.54
C PHE A 191 1.11 -12.09 -2.47
N MET A 192 1.90 -11.69 -1.50
CA MET A 192 2.13 -12.44 -0.27
C MET A 192 1.34 -11.75 0.84
N ILE A 193 0.23 -12.37 1.23
CA ILE A 193 -0.68 -11.85 2.26
C ILE A 193 -0.63 -12.80 3.45
N TYR A 194 -0.34 -12.29 4.62
CA TYR A 194 -0.34 -13.10 5.83
C TYR A 194 -0.84 -12.33 7.05
N SER A 195 -1.40 -13.09 7.98
CA SER A 195 -1.87 -12.62 9.27
C SER A 195 -1.09 -13.28 10.39
N ILE A 196 -0.79 -12.55 11.46
CA ILE A 196 -0.18 -13.07 12.69
C ILE A 196 -1.16 -12.81 13.83
N PRO A 197 -1.55 -13.84 14.62
CA PRO A 197 -2.40 -13.64 15.78
C PRO A 197 -1.83 -12.60 16.75
N ALA A 198 -2.69 -11.78 17.32
CA ALA A 198 -2.35 -10.81 18.35
C ALA A 198 -3.15 -11.08 19.63
N LEU A 199 -2.56 -10.73 20.78
CA LEU A 199 -3.25 -10.80 22.05
C LEU A 199 -4.53 -9.96 22.00
N SER A 200 -5.64 -10.57 22.39
CA SER A 200 -6.97 -9.99 22.22
C SER A 200 -7.98 -10.52 23.21
N MET A 201 -9.00 -9.70 23.47
CA MET A 201 -10.19 -10.02 24.24
C MET A 201 -11.40 -9.62 23.38
N PRO A 202 -12.24 -10.56 22.92
CA PRO A 202 -12.12 -12.02 23.08
C PRO A 202 -10.90 -12.61 22.36
N ARG A 203 -10.46 -13.80 22.80
CA ARG A 203 -9.27 -14.48 22.25
C ARG A 203 -9.47 -14.81 20.77
N GLY A 204 -8.41 -14.62 19.98
CA GLY A 204 -8.41 -14.92 18.55
C GLY A 204 -9.10 -13.88 17.68
N ALA A 205 -9.52 -12.75 18.26
CA ALA A 205 -10.21 -11.69 17.53
C ALA A 205 -9.27 -10.68 16.86
N SER A 206 -8.01 -10.54 17.30
CA SER A 206 -7.08 -9.55 16.74
C SER A 206 -5.90 -10.19 16.04
N HIS A 207 -5.51 -9.57 14.93
CA HIS A 207 -4.45 -10.05 14.04
C HIS A 207 -3.66 -8.88 13.48
N ARG A 208 -2.39 -9.12 13.19
CA ARG A 208 -1.53 -8.23 12.40
C ARG A 208 -1.56 -8.71 10.96
N LEU A 209 -2.04 -7.87 10.05
CA LEU A 209 -2.13 -8.19 8.63
C LEU A 209 -1.00 -7.48 7.87
N ARG A 210 -0.37 -8.21 6.95
CA ARG A 210 0.73 -7.72 6.11
C ARG A 210 0.42 -8.05 4.66
N PHE A 211 0.63 -7.05 3.80
CA PHE A 211 0.37 -7.14 2.38
C PHE A 211 1.63 -6.78 1.61
N TRP A 212 2.19 -7.79 0.94
CA TRP A 212 3.38 -7.68 0.14
C TRP A 212 3.07 -7.93 -1.33
N LEU A 213 3.66 -7.11 -2.19
CA LEU A 213 3.70 -7.30 -3.62
C LEU A 213 4.93 -8.14 -3.97
N ARG A 214 4.79 -9.08 -4.90
CA ARG A 214 5.83 -9.96 -5.42
C ARG A 214 5.94 -9.81 -6.94
N THR A 215 7.12 -9.44 -7.43
CA THR A 215 7.43 -9.39 -8.87
C THR A 215 8.52 -10.38 -9.24
N PRO A 216 8.44 -11.04 -10.40
CA PRO A 216 9.53 -11.85 -10.93
C PRO A 216 10.83 -11.03 -11.04
N HIS A 217 11.96 -11.68 -10.80
CA HIS A 217 13.30 -11.12 -10.98
C HIS A 217 14.05 -11.95 -12.01
N ALA A 218 14.20 -11.41 -13.23
CA ALA A 218 15.04 -12.03 -14.24
C ALA A 218 16.52 -11.71 -13.94
N PRO A 219 17.41 -12.72 -13.87
CA PRO A 219 18.84 -12.46 -13.76
C PRO A 219 19.35 -11.73 -15.01
N LEU A 220 20.15 -10.68 -14.81
CA LEU A 220 20.69 -9.82 -15.87
C LEU A 220 21.76 -10.49 -16.77
N SER A 221 22.04 -11.78 -16.61
CA SER A 221 23.12 -12.48 -17.32
C SER A 221 22.63 -13.72 -18.06
N PRO A 222 22.68 -13.75 -19.41
CA PRO A 222 22.39 -14.94 -20.21
C PRO A 222 23.56 -15.95 -20.29
N ALA A 223 24.63 -15.76 -19.51
CA ALA A 223 25.90 -16.46 -19.71
C ALA A 223 26.28 -17.39 -18.54
N SER A 224 25.58 -18.52 -18.40
CA SER A 224 26.18 -19.73 -17.79
C SER A 224 25.27 -20.95 -17.94
N SER A 225 25.63 -21.77 -18.93
CA SER A 225 25.55 -23.24 -18.96
C SER A 225 24.29 -23.95 -18.44
N VAL A 226 23.50 -24.44 -19.40
CA VAL A 226 22.85 -25.76 -19.46
C VAL A 226 23.03 -26.62 -18.19
N SER A 227 21.96 -26.75 -17.38
CA SER A 227 21.67 -27.80 -16.37
C SER A 227 21.34 -27.35 -14.94
N SER A 228 21.37 -26.05 -14.58
CA SER A 228 20.79 -25.63 -13.30
C SER A 228 19.28 -25.45 -13.44
N GLN A 229 18.50 -26.11 -12.59
CA GLN A 229 17.08 -25.78 -12.40
C GLN A 229 17.01 -24.27 -12.11
N VAL A 230 16.38 -23.51 -13.01
CA VAL A 230 16.23 -22.06 -12.85
C VAL A 230 15.31 -21.85 -11.65
N THR A 231 15.90 -21.62 -10.48
CA THR A 231 15.15 -21.24 -9.29
C THR A 231 14.54 -19.87 -9.58
N GLU A 232 13.23 -19.81 -9.72
CA GLU A 232 12.52 -18.54 -9.89
C GLU A 232 12.84 -17.63 -8.70
N SER A 233 13.29 -16.42 -8.98
CA SER A 233 13.65 -15.43 -7.97
C SER A 233 12.69 -14.26 -8.06
N TYR A 234 12.37 -13.65 -6.92
CA TYR A 234 11.36 -12.62 -6.81
C TYR A 234 11.81 -11.47 -5.93
N ILE A 235 11.40 -10.26 -6.32
CA ILE A 235 11.51 -9.06 -5.49
C ILE A 235 10.20 -8.85 -4.76
N TYR A 236 10.29 -8.62 -3.46
CA TYR A 236 9.14 -8.36 -2.59
C TYR A 236 9.18 -6.94 -2.08
N GLN A 237 8.03 -6.27 -2.06
CA GLN A 237 7.84 -4.95 -1.47
C GLN A 237 6.61 -4.97 -0.58
N ARG A 238 6.72 -4.49 0.68
CA ARG A 238 5.53 -4.33 1.52
C ARG A 238 4.84 -3.02 1.17
N LEU A 239 3.59 -3.10 0.72
CA LEU A 239 2.81 -1.93 0.35
C LEU A 239 1.88 -1.46 1.46
N TRP A 240 1.41 -2.39 2.29
CA TRP A 240 0.46 -2.07 3.33
C TRP A 240 0.55 -3.02 4.53
N LYS A 241 0.17 -2.49 5.70
CA LYS A 241 0.03 -3.25 6.93
C LYS A 241 -1.07 -2.65 7.81
N THR A 242 -1.63 -3.48 8.67
CA THR A 242 -2.35 -3.04 9.86
C THR A 242 -2.05 -3.97 11.03
N ASP A 243 -2.00 -3.42 12.23
CA ASP A 243 -1.89 -4.18 13.48
C ASP A 243 -3.24 -4.30 14.21
N ASP A 244 -4.30 -3.76 13.59
CA ASP A 244 -5.64 -3.67 14.15
C ASP A 244 -6.67 -4.42 13.28
N PHE A 245 -6.28 -5.56 12.71
CA PHE A 245 -7.21 -6.39 11.94
C PHE A 245 -8.05 -7.24 12.91
N LYS A 246 -9.33 -6.90 13.06
CA LYS A 246 -10.25 -7.56 14.01
C LYS A 246 -11.19 -8.51 13.28
N ILE A 247 -11.01 -9.81 13.48
CA ILE A 247 -11.89 -10.86 12.94
C ILE A 247 -11.69 -12.15 13.73
N GLY A 248 -12.74 -12.96 13.86
CA GLY A 248 -12.62 -14.32 14.33
C GLY A 248 -13.94 -15.06 14.23
N ALA A 249 -13.87 -16.39 14.11
CA ALA A 249 -15.04 -17.26 14.14
C ALA A 249 -15.18 -17.89 15.54
N TYR A 250 -16.43 -18.06 15.95
CA TYR A 250 -16.80 -18.69 17.22
C TYR A 250 -16.10 -18.04 18.43
N LEU A 251 -16.05 -16.71 18.44
CA LEU A 251 -15.47 -15.96 19.55
C LEU A 251 -16.29 -16.20 20.81
N ASP A 252 -15.60 -16.55 21.89
CA ASP A 252 -16.21 -16.82 23.18
C ASP A 252 -16.36 -15.51 23.96
N PHE A 253 -17.53 -14.89 23.81
CA PHE A 253 -17.87 -13.67 24.55
C PHE A 253 -18.26 -13.96 26.00
N ASP A 254 -18.70 -15.19 26.31
CA ASP A 254 -19.07 -15.60 27.67
C ASP A 254 -17.83 -15.71 28.57
N ALA A 255 -16.69 -16.12 28.01
CA ALA A 255 -15.39 -16.16 28.71
C ALA A 255 -14.83 -14.78 29.10
N LEU A 256 -15.43 -13.66 28.68
CA LEU A 256 -15.00 -12.32 29.08
C LEU A 256 -15.31 -12.00 30.55
N GLY A 257 -16.14 -12.83 31.21
CA GLY A 257 -16.42 -12.77 32.63
C GLY A 257 -17.52 -11.79 33.03
N SER A 258 -17.96 -11.89 34.28
CA SER A 258 -19.14 -11.18 34.81
C SER A 258 -19.00 -9.67 34.96
N LYS A 259 -17.80 -9.12 34.77
CA LYS A 259 -17.54 -7.66 34.80
C LYS A 259 -17.87 -6.98 33.46
N LEU A 260 -18.13 -7.74 32.41
CA LEU A 260 -18.49 -7.21 31.10
C LEU A 260 -19.92 -6.67 31.11
N ILE A 261 -20.09 -5.41 30.67
CA ILE A 261 -21.42 -4.84 30.41
C ILE A 261 -21.72 -5.05 28.92
N MET A 262 -22.64 -5.96 28.60
CA MET A 262 -23.10 -6.19 27.23
C MET A 262 -24.40 -5.43 26.95
N ALA A 263 -24.42 -4.70 25.85
CA ALA A 263 -25.67 -4.21 25.29
C ALA A 263 -26.52 -5.41 24.86
N LYS A 264 -27.81 -5.40 25.21
CA LYS A 264 -28.78 -6.35 24.69
C LYS A 264 -29.54 -5.66 23.57
N ARG A 265 -29.77 -6.38 22.48
CA ARG A 265 -30.67 -5.92 21.44
C ARG A 265 -32.06 -5.78 22.06
N GLU A 266 -32.60 -4.57 22.03
CA GLU A 266 -34.01 -4.36 22.37
C GLU A 266 -34.85 -5.15 21.36
N SER A 267 -35.79 -5.94 21.85
CA SER A 267 -36.61 -6.86 21.05
C SER A 267 -37.63 -6.13 20.15
N SER A 268 -37.48 -4.83 19.94
CA SER A 268 -38.32 -4.03 19.06
C SER A 268 -37.99 -4.29 17.59
N ASP A 269 -39.05 -4.41 16.80
CA ASP A 269 -39.06 -4.66 15.36
C ASP A 269 -37.96 -3.90 14.62
N VAL A 270 -37.40 -4.53 13.58
CA VAL A 270 -36.62 -3.81 12.57
C VAL A 270 -37.52 -2.67 12.10
N TYR A 271 -37.21 -1.44 12.51
CA TYR A 271 -37.90 -0.26 12.03
C TYR A 271 -37.56 -0.12 10.54
N GLU A 272 -38.25 -0.89 9.70
CA GLU A 272 -38.45 -0.52 8.32
C GLU A 272 -39.17 0.82 8.38
N LYS A 273 -38.39 1.89 8.26
CA LYS A 273 -38.93 3.21 7.99
C LYS A 273 -39.56 3.10 6.60
N LYS A 274 -40.81 2.60 6.53
CA LYS A 274 -41.66 2.71 5.36
C LYS A 274 -41.59 4.17 4.98
N LYS A 275 -40.87 4.50 3.90
CA LYS A 275 -41.01 5.80 3.25
C LYS A 275 -42.50 5.92 2.99
N ARG A 276 -43.20 6.75 3.78
CA ARG A 276 -44.57 7.13 3.42
C ARG A 276 -44.45 7.66 1.99
N PRO A 277 -45.25 7.18 1.03
CA PRO A 277 -45.28 7.81 -0.26
C PRO A 277 -45.55 9.30 0.01
N GLU A 278 -44.65 10.17 -0.45
CA GLU A 278 -44.91 11.61 -0.44
C GLU A 278 -46.30 11.76 -1.05
N SER A 279 -47.25 12.29 -0.28
CA SER A 279 -48.60 12.53 -0.80
C SER A 279 -48.45 13.37 -2.06
N GLN A 280 -49.21 13.07 -3.12
CA GLN A 280 -49.13 13.83 -4.38
C GLN A 280 -49.34 15.36 -4.18
N ASP A 281 -49.87 15.78 -3.04
CA ASP A 281 -49.98 17.18 -2.63
C ASP A 281 -48.63 17.84 -2.26
N GLU A 282 -47.64 17.10 -1.76
CA GLU A 282 -46.29 17.63 -1.50
C GLU A 282 -45.50 17.81 -2.80
N LEU A 283 -45.72 16.94 -3.79
CA LEU A 283 -45.12 17.09 -5.12
C LEU A 283 -45.70 18.31 -5.86
N LYS A 284 -47.01 18.57 -5.71
CA LYS A 284 -47.65 19.79 -6.26
C LYS A 284 -47.14 21.07 -5.61
N ARG A 285 -46.84 21.07 -4.31
CA ARG A 285 -46.23 22.23 -3.63
C ARG A 285 -44.80 22.51 -4.09
N LYS A 286 -44.00 21.47 -4.33
CA LYS A 286 -42.62 21.64 -4.84
C LYS A 286 -42.57 22.10 -6.29
N VAL A 287 -43.47 21.62 -7.15
CA VAL A 287 -43.52 22.05 -8.57
C VAL A 287 -44.13 23.45 -8.72
N GLY A 288 -45.09 23.84 -7.86
CA GLY A 288 -45.67 25.20 -7.88
C GLY A 288 -44.71 26.32 -7.48
N ALA A 289 -43.66 26.02 -6.70
CA ALA A 289 -42.70 27.01 -6.21
C ALA A 289 -41.58 27.36 -7.23
N ILE A 290 -41.43 26.59 -8.31
CA ILE A 290 -40.36 26.82 -9.31
C ILE A 290 -40.84 27.73 -10.46
N ILE A 291 -42.14 28.03 -10.56
CA ILE A 291 -42.71 28.78 -11.71
C ILE A 291 -42.81 30.31 -11.46
N PHE A 292 -42.48 30.80 -10.25
CA PHE A 292 -42.47 32.24 -9.96
C PHE A 292 -41.15 32.70 -9.32
N SER A 293 -40.09 32.77 -10.14
CA SER A 293 -38.95 33.67 -9.88
C SER A 293 -38.19 33.92 -11.19
N THR A 294 -38.73 34.80 -12.02
CA THR A 294 -37.96 35.68 -12.91
C THR A 294 -37.45 36.88 -12.12
#